data_AF-A0A176QAA6-F1
#
_entry.id   AF-A0A176QAA6-F1
#
_cell.length_a   1.000
_cell.length_b   1.000
_cell.length_c   1.000
_cell.angle_alpha   90.00
_cell.angle_beta   90.00
_cell.angle_gamma   90.00
#
_symmetry.space_group_name_H-M   'P 1'
#
loop_
_entity.id
_entity.type
_entity.pdbx_description
1 polymer ?
#
loop_
_entity_poly.entity_id
_entity_poly.type
_entity_poly.pdbx_seq_one_letter_code
_entity_poly.pdbx_strand_id
1 'polypeptide(L)' 'MQATVFSNDADGVVLVTDTGRRLRAPFSAFAGSGLIHVRPGQRLSVELGADDQVRRAWVVGIGEGERID' A
#
# COMPACT_ATOMS: atom_id res chain seq x y z
N MET A 1 -1.48 1.30 9.37
CA MET A 1 -1.90 2.72 9.21
C MET A 1 -2.61 2.90 7.88
N GLN A 2 -3.17 4.09 7.59
CA GLN A 2 -3.85 4.38 6.32
C GLN A 2 -3.00 5.32 5.44
N ALA A 3 -3.06 5.11 4.13
CA ALA A 3 -2.45 5.96 3.13
C ALA A 3 -3.23 5.97 1.81
N THR A 4 -3.05 7.03 1.03
CA THR A 4 -3.66 7.19 -0.28
C THR A 4 -2.59 7.08 -1.36
N VAL A 5 -2.89 6.34 -2.44
CA VAL A 5 -2.03 6.26 -3.61
C VAL A 5 -1.94 7.65 -4.26
N PHE A 6 -0.73 8.16 -4.41
CA PHE A 6 -0.46 9.42 -5.11
C PHE A 6 -0.09 9.17 -6.56
N SER A 7 0.83 8.25 -6.81
CA SER A 7 1.28 7.86 -8.15
C SER A 7 1.84 6.43 -8.15
N ASN A 8 1.98 5.85 -9.33
CA ASN A 8 2.76 4.65 -9.55
C ASN A 8 3.58 4.79 -10.84
N ASP A 9 4.75 4.18 -10.84
CA ASP A 9 5.72 4.17 -11.92
C ASP A 9 6.45 2.82 -11.94
N ALA A 10 7.47 2.67 -12.80
CA ALA A 10 8.25 1.44 -12.90
C ALA A 10 9.00 1.07 -11.60
N ASP A 11 9.19 2.02 -10.69
CA ASP A 11 9.95 1.85 -9.44
C ASP A 11 9.02 1.62 -8.23
N GLY A 12 7.72 1.46 -8.44
CA GLY A 12 6.74 1.13 -7.40
C GLY A 12 5.62 2.16 -7.25
N VAL A 13 5.12 2.29 -6.02
CA VAL A 13 3.93 3.10 -5.71
C VAL A 13 4.26 4.15 -4.67
N VAL A 14 3.93 5.41 -4.95
CA VAL A 14 4.03 6.50 -3.97
C VAL A 14 2.72 6.60 -3.21
N LEU A 15 2.81 6.52 -1.88
CA LEU A 15 1.69 6.63 -0.96
C LEU A 15 1.84 7.91 -0.13
N VAL A 16 0.73 8.57 0.16
CA VAL A 16 0.65 9.70 1.10
C VAL A 16 -0.18 9.25 2.28
N THR A 17 0.46 9.15 3.44
CA THR A 17 -0.20 8.81 4.71
C THR A 17 -1.19 9.90 5.12
N ASP A 18 -2.11 9.58 6.04
CA ASP A 18 -3.09 10.55 6.56
C ASP A 18 -2.44 11.75 7.28
N THR A 19 -1.20 11.62 7.74
CA THR A 19 -0.41 12.72 8.31
C THR A 19 0.37 13.52 7.27
N GLY A 20 0.22 13.20 5.98
CA GLY A 20 0.89 13.88 4.87
C GLY A 20 2.31 13.37 4.55
N ARG A 21 2.84 12.39 5.30
CA ARG A 21 4.16 11.78 5.00
C ARG A 21 4.06 10.96 3.71
N ARG A 22 5.02 11.17 2.79
CA ARG A 22 5.20 10.37 1.57
C ARG A 22 6.01 9.11 1.87
N LEU A 23 5.57 7.99 1.30
CA LEU A 23 6.20 6.69 1.38
C LEU A 23 6.34 6.13 -0.05
N ARG A 24 7.41 5.38 -0.31
CA ARG A 24 7.52 4.57 -1.52
C ARG A 24 7.36 3.11 -1.14
N ALA A 25 6.39 2.45 -1.76
CA ALA A 25 6.13 1.03 -1.57
C ALA A 25 6.67 0.24 -2.77
N PRO A 26 7.55 -0.75 -2.55
CA PRO A 26 7.95 -1.66 -3.61
C PRO A 26 6.76 -2.55 -4.01
N PHE A 27 6.76 -3.07 -5.24
CA PHE A 27 5.69 -3.97 -5.70
C PHE A 27 5.55 -5.23 -4.83
N SER A 28 6.63 -5.70 -4.22
CA SER A 28 6.62 -6.82 -3.28
C SER A 28 5.73 -6.57 -2.06
N ALA A 29 5.51 -5.31 -1.65
CA ALA A 29 4.61 -4.99 -0.54
C ALA A 29 3.13 -5.23 -0.87
N PHE A 30 2.78 -5.39 -2.15
CA PHE A 30 1.44 -5.72 -2.60
C PHE A 30 1.24 -7.23 -2.76
N ALA A 31 2.29 -8.04 -2.57
CA ALA A 31 2.20 -9.49 -2.65
C ALA A 31 1.16 -10.01 -1.63
N GLY A 32 0.19 -10.79 -2.11
CA GLY A 32 -0.90 -11.32 -1.30
C GLY A 32 -2.10 -10.38 -1.09
N SER A 33 -2.08 -9.16 -1.62
CA SER A 33 -3.23 -8.23 -1.54
C SER A 33 -4.33 -8.48 -2.58
N GLY A 34 -4.05 -9.29 -3.61
CA GLY A 34 -4.92 -9.45 -4.79
C GLY A 34 -4.95 -8.22 -5.73
N LEU A 35 -4.20 -7.16 -5.41
CA LEU A 35 -4.15 -5.95 -6.22
C LEU A 35 -3.23 -6.14 -7.44
N ILE A 36 -3.82 -6.09 -8.63
CA ILE A 36 -3.09 -6.11 -9.90
C ILE A 36 -2.69 -4.68 -10.32
N HIS A 37 -3.59 -3.72 -10.07
CA HIS A 37 -3.37 -2.31 -10.38
C HIS A 37 -3.83 -1.43 -9.23
N VAL A 38 -3.14 -0.31 -9.05
CA VAL A 38 -3.53 0.75 -8.13
C VAL A 38 -3.73 2.06 -8.87
N ARG A 39 -4.62 2.92 -8.37
CA ARG A 39 -4.95 4.20 -9.00
C ARG A 39 -4.66 5.35 -8.03
N PRO A 40 -4.19 6.51 -8.52
CA PRO A 40 -4.18 7.73 -7.72
C PRO A 40 -5.53 7.98 -7.04
N GLY A 41 -5.50 8.35 -5.76
CA GLY A 41 -6.69 8.52 -4.92
C GLY A 41 -7.19 7.25 -4.23
N GLN A 42 -6.67 6.06 -4.58
CA GLN A 42 -7.07 4.81 -3.92
C GLN A 42 -6.56 4.77 -2.48
N ARG A 43 -7.45 4.46 -1.52
CA ARG A 43 -7.12 4.33 -0.10
C ARG A 43 -6.66 2.92 0.21
N LEU A 44 -5.55 2.79 0.93
CA LEU A 44 -4.93 1.52 1.31
C LEU A 44 -4.57 1.54 2.79
N SER A 45 -4.72 0.37 3.41
CA SER A 45 -4.02 0.05 4.66
C SER A 45 -2.57 -0.28 4.35
N VAL A 46 -1.66 0.19 5.19
CA VAL A 46 -0.21 0.04 5.03
C VAL A 46 0.41 -0.40 6.34
N GLU A 47 1.35 -1.34 6.25
CA GLU A 47 2.22 -1.76 7.34
C GLU A 47 3.66 -1.35 7.04
N LEU A 48 4.30 -0.74 8.04
CA LEU A 48 5.71 -0.35 7.98
C LEU A 48 6.56 -1.35 8.77
N GLY A 49 7.74 -1.66 8.25
CA GLY A 49 8.76 -2.40 8.98
C GLY A 49 9.52 -1.51 9.98
N ALA A 50 10.46 -2.12 10.71
CA ALA A 50 11.32 -1.43 11.68
C ALA A 50 12.24 -0.37 11.04
N ASP A 51 12.47 -0.46 9.73
CA ASP A 51 13.24 0.45 8.90
C ASP A 51 12.38 1.55 8.25
N ASP A 52 11.14 1.72 8.71
CA ASP A 52 10.18 2.68 8.17
C ASP A 52 9.80 2.43 6.69
N GLN A 53 10.17 1.27 6.14
CA GLN A 53 9.84 0.84 4.77
C GLN A 53 8.47 0.18 4.73
N VAL A 54 7.75 0.38 3.63
CA VAL A 54 6.46 -0.28 3.41
C VAL A 54 6.68 -1.78 3.18
N ARG A 55 6.18 -2.60 4.10
CA ARG A 55 6.26 -4.07 4.03
C ARG A 55 5.02 -4.69 3.43
N ARG A 56 3.85 -4.05 3.64
CA ARG A 56 2.59 -4.56 3.12
C ARG A 56 1.60 -3.42 2.83
N ALA A 57 0.85 -3.54 1.75
CA ALA A 57 -0.21 -2.62 1.36
C ALA A 57 -1.44 -3.36 0.79
N TRP A 58 -2.64 -3.02 1.26
CA TRP A 58 -3.89 -3.72 0.92
C TRP A 58 -5.12 -2.80 1.03
N VAL A 59 -6.26 -3.18 0.44
CA VAL A 59 -7.52 -2.44 0.61
C VAL A 59 -8.11 -2.72 1.99
N VAL A 60 -8.70 -1.71 2.63
CA VAL A 60 -9.38 -1.85 3.93
C VAL A 60 -10.42 -2.97 3.87
N GLY A 61 -10.43 -3.86 4.86
CA GLY A 61 -11.31 -5.03 4.90
C GLY A 61 -10.80 -6.25 4.11
N ILE A 62 -9.52 -6.24 3.71
CA ILE A 62 -8.75 -7.42 3.26
C ILE A 62 -7.46 -7.50 4.10
N GLY A 63 -7.61 -7.55 5.41
CA GLY A 63 -6.52 -7.63 6.37
C GLY A 63 -5.75 -8.95 6.32
N GLU A 64 -4.84 -9.14 7.28
CA GLU A 64 -4.22 -10.44 7.50
C GLU A 64 -5.28 -11.50 7.79
N GLY A 65 -5.27 -12.58 7.00
CA GLY A 65 -6.24 -13.68 7.11
C GLY A 65 -7.54 -13.52 6.33
N GLU A 66 -7.79 -12.36 5.70
CA GLU A 66 -8.97 -12.16 4.85
C GLU A 66 -8.68 -12.54 3.40
N ARG A 67 -9.59 -13.32 2.79
CA ARG A 67 -9.44 -13.87 1.44
C ARG A 67 -10.35 -13.12 0.46
N ILE A 68 -9.82 -12.81 -0.72
CA ILE A 68 -10.62 -12.39 -1.87
C ILE A 68 -10.93 -13.67 -2.64
N ASP A 69 -12.21 -14.05 -2.71
CA ASP A 69 -12.72 -15.15 -3.54
C ASP A 69 -13.18 -14.64 -4.92
#